data_AF-A0A918ES11-F1
#
_entry.id   AF-A0A918ES11-F1
#
_cell.length_a   1.000
_cell.length_b   1.000
_cell.length_c   1.000
_cell.angle_alpha   90.00
_cell.angle_beta   90.00
_cell.angle_gamma   90.00
#
_symmetry.space_group_name_H-M   'P 1'
#
loop_
_entity.id
_entity.type
_entity.pdbx_description
1 polymer ?
#
loop_
_entity_poly.entity_id
_entity_poly.type
_entity_poly.pdbx_seq_one_letter_code
_entity_poly.pdbx_strand_id
1 'polypeptide(L)'
;MGRRAADRPIDAPRATDARAGRGRRAGAIAACATALFTGAAVLTAPASAAPAPAASPQAAAAACGEGSYQAEAVLSGSTWTARRGSSTVYTGTDMRAAMQAAIGSLTANRTSKERVVVRGSGTIGAGSRVSLPSYTVLDVCGTINVTGSGSGDQAPVYSRGTRDVEVQHLNVTGAPLYGIFMRNVQNVVLGQIDMRLSRGLGVRIDNRGDTSQWTRNVRIDDVYVSGASSHAVETYGVDGLTVGTVTARNVGESGLLLNQTINATVTKVDADGAGAGTGYAAFRMANRNGRTGSSYPTNIRVGEVIARGGGRGVFCVSESGGAVIDRVNLSGTGNNAILVENCYNVNIAAQSGTVTGGGEIRLAARSEFPNNSDITIQNLTVTNSAIRESPCGTNTTFRNNRLVNSSQSIC
;
A
#
# COMPACT_ATOMS: atom_id res chain seq x y z
N MET A 1 21.19 26.34 -26.30
CA MET A 1 21.88 27.11 -25.25
C MET A 1 20.86 27.58 -24.23
N GLY A 2 20.55 26.73 -23.24
CA GLY A 2 19.52 26.97 -22.24
C GLY A 2 20.14 27.26 -20.88
N ARG A 3 19.75 28.39 -20.26
CA ARG A 3 20.24 28.84 -18.96
C ARG A 3 19.61 28.02 -17.84
N ARG A 4 20.48 27.56 -16.93
CA ARG A 4 20.17 26.89 -15.67
C ARG A 4 19.42 27.85 -14.73
N ALA A 5 18.29 27.41 -14.19
CA ALA A 5 17.71 27.98 -12.99
C ALA A 5 18.14 27.11 -11.80
N ALA A 6 18.78 27.75 -10.82
CA ALA A 6 19.33 27.11 -9.63
C ALA A 6 18.24 27.03 -8.54
N ASP A 7 18.17 25.87 -7.90
CA ASP A 7 17.38 25.61 -6.70
C ASP A 7 17.92 26.42 -5.52
N ARG A 8 17.01 27.08 -4.79
CA ARG A 8 17.27 27.66 -3.47
C ARG A 8 16.83 26.67 -2.39
N PRO A 9 17.64 26.43 -1.34
CA PRO A 9 17.28 25.56 -0.22
C PRO A 9 16.32 26.27 0.74
N ILE A 10 15.37 25.51 1.28
CA ILE A 10 14.43 25.93 2.32
C ILE A 10 15.07 25.64 3.69
N ASP A 11 15.18 26.70 4.50
CA ASP A 11 15.70 26.69 5.86
C ASP A 11 14.89 25.81 6.82
N ALA A 12 15.60 25.02 7.63
CA ALA A 12 15.06 24.30 8.78
C ALA A 12 15.08 25.20 10.04
N PRO A 13 14.05 25.13 10.92
CA PRO A 13 14.08 25.89 12.16
C PRO A 13 14.97 25.22 13.23
N ARG A 14 15.78 26.07 13.86
CA ARG A 14 16.65 25.81 15.02
C ARG A 14 15.88 25.27 16.22
N ALA A 15 16.41 24.20 16.82
CA ALA A 15 16.07 23.79 18.18
C ALA A 15 16.83 24.67 19.20
N THR A 16 16.12 25.21 20.18
CA THR A 16 16.69 25.91 21.34
C THR A 16 16.80 24.96 22.53
N ASP A 17 17.99 24.92 23.10
CA ASP A 17 18.34 24.31 24.38
C ASP A 17 17.53 24.87 25.55
N ALA A 18 17.18 23.99 26.50
CA ALA A 18 16.99 24.36 27.90
C ALA A 18 17.45 23.21 28.82
N ARG A 19 18.57 23.42 29.49
CA ARG A 19 19.08 22.64 30.63
C ARG A 19 18.50 23.17 31.95
N ALA A 20 18.11 22.25 32.84
CA ALA A 20 18.26 22.27 34.31
C ALA A 20 17.36 21.16 34.90
N GLY A 21 17.68 20.36 35.90
CA GLY A 21 18.83 20.23 36.78
C GLY A 21 18.57 19.13 37.85
N ARG A 22 19.65 18.48 38.27
CA ARG A 22 20.00 17.89 39.59
C ARG A 22 18.98 17.09 40.45
N GLY A 23 19.47 15.91 40.89
CA GLY A 23 19.17 15.29 42.20
C GLY A 23 19.54 13.79 42.24
N ARG A 24 20.79 13.40 42.53
CA ARG A 24 21.36 12.93 43.82
C ARG A 24 20.79 11.61 44.40
N ARG A 25 21.72 10.64 44.56
CA ARG A 25 21.85 9.62 45.64
C ARG A 25 20.81 8.47 45.61
N ALA A 26 21.06 7.22 46.01
CA ALA A 26 22.16 6.41 46.55
C ALA A 26 21.82 4.94 46.17
N GLY A 27 22.77 4.00 46.08
CA GLY A 27 23.20 3.22 47.25
C GLY A 27 22.72 1.76 47.15
N ALA A 28 23.68 0.86 46.88
CA ALA A 28 23.82 -0.58 47.15
C ALA A 28 22.61 -1.41 47.64
N ILE A 29 22.51 -2.66 47.18
CA ILE A 29 22.88 -3.88 47.94
C ILE A 29 22.64 -5.13 47.07
N ALA A 30 23.58 -6.06 47.18
CA ALA A 30 23.66 -7.37 46.56
C ALA A 30 22.65 -8.39 47.12
N ALA A 31 22.34 -9.42 46.34
CA ALA A 31 22.23 -10.79 46.84
C ALA A 31 22.27 -11.80 45.68
N CYS A 32 23.37 -12.56 45.61
CA CYS A 32 23.44 -13.83 44.90
C CYS A 32 22.53 -14.85 45.57
N ALA A 33 21.76 -15.59 44.79
CA ALA A 33 21.18 -16.86 45.22
C ALA A 33 21.37 -17.89 44.11
N THR A 34 22.42 -18.70 44.29
CA THR A 34 22.72 -19.88 43.49
C THR A 34 21.76 -20.99 43.89
N ALA A 35 20.82 -21.36 43.01
CA ALA A 35 20.00 -22.56 43.19
C ALA A 35 20.50 -23.65 42.24
N LEU A 36 21.14 -24.67 42.82
CA LEU A 36 21.40 -25.95 42.20
C LEU A 36 20.06 -26.62 41.85
N PHE A 37 19.80 -26.86 40.56
CA PHE A 37 18.80 -27.81 40.13
C PHE A 37 19.48 -29.02 39.50
N THR A 38 19.22 -30.16 40.13
CA THR A 38 19.58 -31.51 39.75
C THR A 38 18.97 -31.89 38.41
N GLY A 39 19.78 -32.52 37.56
CA GLY A 39 19.38 -33.00 36.25
C GLY A 39 18.43 -34.19 36.34
N ALA A 40 17.29 -34.07 35.67
CA ALA A 40 16.48 -35.18 35.22
C ALA A 40 16.49 -35.17 33.69
N ALA A 41 17.17 -36.14 33.08
CA ALA A 41 17.18 -36.35 31.64
C ALA A 41 15.81 -36.90 31.22
N VAL A 42 14.97 -36.04 30.64
CA VAL A 42 13.74 -36.44 29.96
C VAL A 42 14.07 -36.64 28.48
N LEU A 43 13.99 -37.88 28.01
CA LEU A 43 14.04 -38.25 26.59
C LEU A 43 12.91 -37.52 25.86
N THR A 44 13.24 -36.49 25.08
CA THR A 44 12.28 -35.79 24.22
C THR A 44 12.17 -36.54 22.89
N ALA A 45 10.98 -37.09 22.64
CA ALA A 45 10.59 -37.58 21.31
C ALA A 45 10.58 -36.40 20.31
N PRO A 46 10.85 -36.63 19.02
CA PRO A 46 10.83 -35.57 18.02
C PRO A 46 9.41 -35.01 17.91
N ALA A 47 9.28 -33.69 18.04
CA ALA A 47 8.03 -32.99 17.85
C ALA A 47 7.58 -33.13 16.39
N SER A 48 6.50 -33.86 16.17
CA SER A 48 5.76 -33.87 14.90
C SER A 48 5.39 -32.44 14.54
N ALA A 49 5.81 -31.99 13.36
CA ALA A 49 5.48 -30.67 12.84
C ALA A 49 3.94 -30.50 12.83
N ALA A 50 3.46 -29.49 13.55
CA ALA A 50 2.05 -29.13 13.53
C ALA A 50 1.64 -28.76 12.09
N PRO A 51 0.50 -29.27 11.58
CA PRO A 51 0.02 -28.89 10.26
C PRO A 51 -0.25 -27.38 10.22
N ALA A 52 0.16 -26.75 9.12
CA ALA A 52 -0.10 -25.34 8.87
C ALA A 52 -1.61 -25.07 8.96
N PRO A 53 -2.06 -23.95 9.58
CA PRO A 53 -3.47 -23.61 9.63
C PRO A 53 -4.01 -23.48 8.21
N ALA A 54 -5.02 -24.28 7.89
CA ALA A 54 -5.75 -24.17 6.64
C ALA A 54 -6.31 -22.75 6.49
N ALA A 55 -6.07 -22.15 5.32
CA ALA A 55 -6.64 -20.86 4.98
C ALA A 55 -8.16 -20.92 5.16
N SER A 56 -8.71 -19.99 5.95
CA SER A 56 -10.15 -19.84 6.11
C SER A 56 -10.77 -19.64 4.73
N PRO A 57 -11.83 -20.38 4.34
CA PRO A 57 -12.50 -20.14 3.08
C PRO A 57 -12.97 -18.68 3.06
N GLN A 58 -12.42 -17.90 2.12
CA GLN A 58 -12.81 -16.52 1.89
C GLN A 58 -14.29 -16.57 1.49
N ALA A 59 -15.18 -16.16 2.38
CA ALA A 59 -16.59 -16.03 2.07
C ALA A 59 -16.71 -15.19 0.78
N ALA A 60 -17.43 -15.71 -0.22
CA ALA A 60 -17.67 -14.97 -1.45
C ALA A 60 -18.20 -13.58 -1.09
N ALA A 61 -17.62 -12.53 -1.67
CA ALA A 61 -18.12 -11.18 -1.47
C ALA A 61 -19.60 -11.14 -1.89
N ALA A 62 -20.47 -10.61 -1.02
CA ALA A 62 -21.89 -10.42 -1.35
C ALA A 62 -22.02 -9.60 -2.64
N ALA A 63 -23.03 -9.86 -3.46
CA ALA A 63 -23.17 -9.07 -4.68
C ALA A 63 -23.52 -7.62 -4.34
N CYS A 64 -23.16 -6.69 -5.24
CA CYS A 64 -23.38 -5.27 -5.00
C CYS A 64 -24.85 -4.97 -4.71
N GLY A 65 -25.09 -4.24 -3.63
CA GLY A 65 -26.41 -3.77 -3.24
C GLY A 65 -27.30 -4.83 -2.58
N GLU A 66 -26.81 -6.06 -2.38
CA GLU A 66 -27.47 -7.08 -1.56
C GLU A 66 -27.40 -6.75 -0.07
N GLY A 67 -28.25 -7.37 0.75
CA GLY A 67 -28.30 -7.13 2.20
C GLY A 67 -28.95 -5.80 2.60
N SER A 68 -28.97 -5.51 3.90
CA SER A 68 -29.62 -4.31 4.44
C SER A 68 -28.84 -3.03 4.11
N TYR A 69 -29.57 -1.94 3.87
CA TYR A 69 -29.04 -0.58 3.72
C TYR A 69 -30.05 0.43 4.28
N GLN A 70 -29.56 1.62 4.64
CA GLN A 70 -30.37 2.67 5.26
C GLN A 70 -30.79 3.73 4.23
N ALA A 71 -29.95 3.96 3.23
CA ALA A 71 -30.23 4.89 2.15
C ALA A 71 -29.75 4.35 0.80
N GLU A 72 -30.34 4.87 -0.27
CA GLU A 72 -29.92 4.56 -1.63
C GLU A 72 -30.03 5.76 -2.54
N ALA A 73 -29.30 5.73 -3.66
CA ALA A 73 -29.46 6.65 -4.79
C ALA A 73 -29.68 5.82 -6.05
N VAL A 74 -30.83 5.98 -6.70
CA VAL A 74 -31.23 5.16 -7.85
C VAL A 74 -31.39 6.05 -9.08
N LEU A 75 -30.81 5.65 -10.20
CA LEU A 75 -31.03 6.29 -11.50
C LEU A 75 -32.21 5.63 -12.23
N SER A 76 -33.17 6.43 -12.68
CA SER A 76 -34.25 6.02 -13.59
C SER A 76 -34.32 7.01 -14.76
N GLY A 77 -34.10 6.54 -15.98
CA GLY A 77 -33.87 7.41 -17.13
C GLY A 77 -32.68 8.34 -16.89
N SER A 78 -32.90 9.65 -16.90
CA SER A 78 -31.90 10.68 -16.59
C SER A 78 -32.00 11.22 -15.15
N THR A 79 -32.91 10.69 -14.34
CA THR A 79 -33.22 11.24 -13.01
C THR A 79 -32.68 10.33 -11.92
N TRP A 80 -31.79 10.87 -11.11
CA TRP A 80 -31.40 10.31 -9.84
C TRP A 80 -32.44 10.63 -8.77
N THR A 81 -32.85 9.63 -8.01
CA THR A 81 -33.62 9.80 -6.78
C THR A 81 -32.88 9.15 -5.62
N ALA A 82 -32.52 9.94 -4.62
CA ALA A 82 -31.96 9.43 -3.38
C ALA A 82 -33.02 9.34 -2.29
N ARG A 83 -33.02 8.23 -1.55
CA ARG A 83 -34.00 7.93 -0.50
C ARG A 83 -33.33 7.43 0.77
N ARG A 84 -33.98 7.69 1.90
CA ARG A 84 -33.76 7.01 3.19
C ARG A 84 -35.04 6.31 3.58
N GLY A 85 -35.06 4.98 3.51
CA GLY A 85 -36.31 4.23 3.55
C GLY A 85 -37.29 4.75 2.48
N SER A 86 -38.51 5.13 2.88
CA SER A 86 -39.52 5.69 1.98
C SER A 86 -39.36 7.20 1.70
N SER A 87 -38.53 7.92 2.46
CA SER A 87 -38.38 9.37 2.34
C SER A 87 -37.41 9.74 1.22
N THR A 88 -37.83 10.59 0.29
CA THR A 88 -36.96 11.13 -0.77
C THR A 88 -36.16 12.32 -0.23
N VAL A 89 -34.83 12.27 -0.37
CA VAL A 89 -33.90 13.31 0.09
C VAL A 89 -33.24 14.08 -1.05
N TYR A 90 -33.34 13.56 -2.28
CA TYR A 90 -32.89 14.25 -3.49
C TYR A 90 -33.61 13.71 -4.72
N THR A 91 -33.95 14.61 -5.65
CA THR A 91 -34.33 14.28 -7.02
C THR A 91 -33.64 15.26 -7.95
N GLY A 92 -32.97 14.77 -9.00
CA GLY A 92 -32.28 15.61 -9.97
C GLY A 92 -31.46 14.81 -10.96
N THR A 93 -30.57 15.46 -11.70
CA THR A 93 -29.77 14.82 -12.77
C THR A 93 -28.31 14.60 -12.37
N ASP A 94 -27.88 15.07 -11.19
CA ASP A 94 -26.48 15.06 -10.77
C ASP A 94 -26.18 13.86 -9.86
N MET A 95 -25.32 12.95 -10.33
CA MET A 95 -24.93 11.75 -9.58
C MET A 95 -24.23 12.09 -8.26
N ARG A 96 -23.30 13.06 -8.27
CA ARG A 96 -22.55 13.46 -7.07
C ARG A 96 -23.52 13.98 -6.01
N ALA A 97 -24.50 14.78 -6.41
CA ALA A 97 -25.52 15.35 -5.53
C ALA A 97 -26.39 14.24 -4.93
N ALA A 98 -26.86 13.31 -5.75
CA ALA A 98 -27.65 12.15 -5.29
C ALA A 98 -26.87 11.27 -4.29
N MET A 99 -25.62 10.91 -4.60
CA MET A 99 -24.77 10.12 -3.71
C MET A 99 -24.55 10.84 -2.38
N GLN A 100 -24.16 12.11 -2.43
CA GLN A 100 -23.89 12.89 -1.21
C GLN A 100 -25.17 13.12 -0.39
N ALA A 101 -26.33 13.26 -1.01
CA ALA A 101 -27.61 13.40 -0.32
C ALA A 101 -28.01 12.09 0.38
N ALA A 102 -27.84 10.94 -0.27
CA ALA A 102 -28.04 9.63 0.36
C ALA A 102 -27.12 9.48 1.58
N ILE A 103 -25.83 9.77 1.44
CA ILE A 103 -24.85 9.73 2.55
C ILE A 103 -25.20 10.74 3.65
N GLY A 104 -25.61 11.95 3.28
CA GLY A 104 -25.98 13.01 4.22
C GLY A 104 -27.28 12.73 4.97
N SER A 105 -28.14 11.84 4.45
CA SER A 105 -29.37 11.42 5.12
C SER A 105 -29.15 10.42 6.26
N LEU A 106 -27.99 9.76 6.29
CA LEU A 106 -27.63 8.81 7.34
C LEU A 106 -27.62 9.49 8.71
N THR A 107 -27.81 8.71 9.77
CA THR A 107 -27.93 9.22 11.14
C THR A 107 -26.69 10.03 11.54
N ALA A 108 -26.89 11.28 11.97
CA ALA A 108 -25.82 12.15 12.43
C ALA A 108 -25.16 11.60 13.71
N ASN A 109 -23.85 11.79 13.87
CA ASN A 109 -23.07 11.36 15.04
C ASN A 109 -23.20 9.86 15.39
N ARG A 110 -23.54 9.02 14.40
CA ARG A 110 -23.64 7.58 14.57
C ARG A 110 -22.34 6.96 15.10
N THR A 111 -22.49 5.89 15.87
CA THR A 111 -21.39 5.06 16.40
C THR A 111 -21.43 3.63 15.87
N SER A 112 -22.38 3.34 14.98
CA SER A 112 -22.52 2.09 14.25
C SER A 112 -22.61 2.37 12.75
N LYS A 113 -22.16 1.43 11.93
CA LYS A 113 -22.13 1.56 10.48
C LYS A 113 -23.54 1.63 9.91
N GLU A 114 -23.77 2.61 9.04
CA GLU A 114 -24.93 2.66 8.16
C GLU A 114 -24.46 2.63 6.70
N ARG A 115 -25.26 1.98 5.85
CA ARG A 115 -24.93 1.64 4.47
C ARG A 115 -25.76 2.41 3.47
N VAL A 116 -25.09 2.85 2.41
CA VAL A 116 -25.66 3.52 1.23
C VAL A 116 -25.40 2.67 -0.01
N VAL A 117 -26.44 2.44 -0.80
CA VAL A 117 -26.34 1.76 -2.10
C VAL A 117 -26.60 2.74 -3.24
N VAL A 118 -25.72 2.80 -4.22
CA VAL A 118 -25.87 3.64 -5.42
C VAL A 118 -26.15 2.73 -6.61
N ARG A 119 -27.33 2.85 -7.22
CA ARG A 119 -27.81 1.99 -8.31
C ARG A 119 -27.90 2.79 -9.60
N GLY A 120 -26.89 2.64 -10.46
CA GLY A 120 -26.81 3.34 -11.74
C GLY A 120 -25.42 3.89 -12.03
N SER A 121 -25.20 4.24 -13.28
CA SER A 121 -23.95 4.83 -13.76
C SER A 121 -24.15 6.31 -14.08
N GLY A 122 -23.13 7.12 -13.84
CA GLY A 122 -23.22 8.56 -14.06
C GLY A 122 -21.85 9.23 -14.11
N THR A 123 -21.86 10.55 -14.24
CA THR A 123 -20.64 11.36 -14.35
C THR A 123 -20.44 12.20 -13.10
N ILE A 124 -19.17 12.31 -12.66
CA ILE A 124 -18.73 13.21 -11.59
C ILE A 124 -17.56 14.05 -12.12
N GLY A 125 -17.53 15.34 -11.81
CA GLY A 125 -16.40 16.20 -12.19
C GLY A 125 -15.14 15.88 -11.36
N ALA A 126 -13.97 15.83 -11.99
CA ALA A 126 -12.68 15.58 -11.32
C ALA A 126 -12.33 16.66 -10.26
N GLY A 127 -12.92 17.85 -10.38
CA GLY A 127 -12.82 18.93 -9.38
C GLY A 127 -13.80 18.82 -8.21
N SER A 128 -14.48 17.68 -8.05
CA SER A 128 -15.49 17.46 -7.00
C SER A 128 -15.20 16.21 -6.18
N ARG A 129 -15.93 16.03 -5.09
CA ARG A 129 -15.82 14.85 -4.24
C ARG A 129 -17.16 14.41 -3.67
N VAL A 130 -17.24 13.12 -3.32
CA VAL A 130 -18.27 12.56 -2.44
C VAL A 130 -17.58 12.19 -1.12
N SER A 131 -17.98 12.86 -0.04
CA SER A 131 -17.34 12.72 1.28
C SER A 131 -18.07 11.68 2.12
N LEU A 132 -17.31 10.69 2.59
CA LEU A 132 -17.77 9.65 3.51
C LEU A 132 -17.46 10.07 4.96
N PRO A 133 -18.45 10.36 5.80
CA PRO A 133 -18.25 10.55 7.24
C PRO A 133 -17.98 9.21 7.93
N SER A 134 -17.59 9.24 9.21
CA SER A 134 -17.37 8.02 10.00
C SER A 134 -18.58 7.09 9.99
N TYR A 135 -18.33 5.79 10.13
CA TYR A 135 -19.35 4.74 10.14
C TYR A 135 -20.22 4.72 8.88
N THR A 136 -19.61 4.94 7.72
CA THR A 136 -20.29 4.89 6.42
C THR A 136 -19.82 3.68 5.64
N VAL A 137 -20.78 2.87 5.19
CA VAL A 137 -20.55 1.84 4.20
C VAL A 137 -21.12 2.34 2.87
N LEU A 138 -20.30 2.42 1.84
CA LEU A 138 -20.70 2.80 0.49
C LEU A 138 -20.62 1.58 -0.42
N ASP A 139 -21.67 1.36 -1.21
CA ASP A 139 -21.72 0.32 -2.22
C ASP A 139 -22.21 0.92 -3.55
N VAL A 140 -21.37 0.94 -4.59
CA VAL A 140 -21.68 1.57 -5.87
C VAL A 140 -21.91 0.52 -6.96
N CYS A 141 -23.19 0.22 -7.21
CA CYS A 141 -23.67 -0.78 -8.16
C CYS A 141 -23.86 -0.19 -9.56
N GLY A 142 -22.84 0.49 -10.02
CA GLY A 142 -22.74 1.10 -11.34
C GLY A 142 -21.34 1.64 -11.56
N THR A 143 -21.17 2.51 -12.56
CA THR A 143 -19.89 3.12 -12.88
C THR A 143 -19.92 4.62 -12.67
N ILE A 144 -18.91 5.14 -11.96
CA ILE A 144 -18.62 6.57 -11.90
C ILE A 144 -17.66 6.89 -13.04
N ASN A 145 -18.12 7.64 -14.04
CA ASN A 145 -17.24 8.23 -15.05
C ASN A 145 -16.75 9.60 -14.57
N VAL A 146 -15.44 9.77 -14.40
CA VAL A 146 -14.87 11.03 -13.91
C VAL A 146 -14.35 11.88 -15.05
N THR A 147 -14.86 13.10 -15.18
CA THR A 147 -14.54 14.00 -16.31
C THR A 147 -13.97 15.34 -15.87
N GLY A 148 -13.23 15.99 -16.76
CA GLY A 148 -12.65 17.31 -16.51
C GLY A 148 -11.34 17.24 -15.72
N SER A 149 -11.03 18.31 -14.98
CA SER A 149 -9.81 18.43 -14.18
C SER A 149 -10.11 18.93 -12.78
N GLY A 150 -9.19 18.67 -11.84
CA GLY A 150 -9.29 19.11 -10.45
C GLY A 150 -7.91 19.21 -9.80
N SER A 151 -7.89 19.75 -8.58
CA SER A 151 -6.68 19.89 -7.77
C SER A 151 -7.01 19.72 -6.28
N GLY A 152 -5.99 19.42 -5.47
CA GLY A 152 -6.14 19.25 -4.03
C GLY A 152 -6.81 17.93 -3.67
N ASP A 153 -7.68 17.94 -2.66
CA ASP A 153 -8.26 16.73 -2.08
C ASP A 153 -9.56 16.32 -2.76
N GLN A 154 -9.54 16.05 -4.07
CA GLN A 154 -10.72 15.67 -4.86
C GLN A 154 -10.67 14.22 -5.32
N ALA A 155 -11.76 13.48 -5.08
CA ALA A 155 -11.95 12.10 -5.50
C ALA A 155 -13.45 11.77 -5.50
N PRO A 156 -13.95 10.95 -6.45
CA PRO A 156 -15.35 10.53 -6.44
C PRO A 156 -15.70 9.70 -5.20
N VAL A 157 -14.70 9.19 -4.47
CA VAL A 157 -14.84 8.61 -3.14
C VAL A 157 -13.74 9.17 -2.23
N TYR A 158 -14.14 9.97 -1.24
CA TYR A 158 -13.22 10.71 -0.39
C TYR A 158 -13.56 10.55 1.09
N SER A 159 -12.54 10.44 1.95
CA SER A 159 -12.72 10.54 3.40
C SER A 159 -11.50 11.15 4.08
N ARG A 160 -11.74 11.96 5.11
CA ARG A 160 -10.65 12.60 5.88
C ARG A 160 -10.97 12.73 7.36
N GLY A 161 -10.05 12.29 8.21
CA GLY A 161 -10.20 12.41 9.67
C GLY A 161 -11.35 11.57 10.24
N THR A 162 -11.70 10.47 9.57
CA THR A 162 -12.85 9.62 9.88
C THR A 162 -12.42 8.23 10.33
N ARG A 163 -13.39 7.45 10.83
CA ARG A 163 -13.20 6.06 11.20
C ARG A 163 -14.33 5.15 10.74
N ASP A 164 -14.04 3.86 10.62
CA ASP A 164 -15.02 2.80 10.35
C ASP A 164 -15.76 3.02 9.02
N VAL A 165 -15.00 3.30 7.96
CA VAL A 165 -15.51 3.54 6.60
C VAL A 165 -15.27 2.32 5.72
N GLU A 166 -16.28 1.94 4.94
CA GLU A 166 -16.15 0.85 3.96
C GLU A 166 -16.58 1.30 2.57
N VAL A 167 -15.88 0.81 1.55
CA VAL A 167 -16.27 0.90 0.15
C VAL A 167 -16.32 -0.53 -0.37
N GLN A 168 -17.53 -1.09 -0.49
CA GLN A 168 -17.72 -2.52 -0.76
C GLN A 168 -17.53 -2.86 -2.24
N HIS A 169 -18.21 -2.13 -3.13
CA HIS A 169 -17.98 -2.20 -4.56
C HIS A 169 -17.83 -0.80 -5.15
N LEU A 170 -16.92 -0.66 -6.10
CA LEU A 170 -16.74 0.58 -6.84
C LEU A 170 -16.19 0.31 -8.24
N ASN A 171 -16.89 0.83 -9.26
CA ASN A 171 -16.34 0.93 -10.62
C ASN A 171 -16.06 2.40 -10.96
N VAL A 172 -14.85 2.71 -11.43
CA VAL A 172 -14.46 4.06 -11.85
C VAL A 172 -13.88 4.05 -13.26
N THR A 173 -14.27 5.01 -14.07
CA THR A 173 -13.67 5.30 -15.38
C THR A 173 -13.29 6.77 -15.51
N GLY A 174 -12.59 7.13 -16.59
CA GLY A 174 -12.27 8.52 -16.90
C GLY A 174 -10.95 8.99 -16.29
N ALA A 175 -10.88 10.25 -15.85
CA ALA A 175 -9.64 10.93 -15.46
C ALA A 175 -9.76 11.56 -14.06
N PRO A 176 -9.92 10.77 -12.99
CA PRO A 176 -9.91 11.31 -11.63
C PRO A 176 -8.53 11.87 -11.27
N LEU A 177 -8.46 12.75 -10.28
CA LEU A 177 -7.19 13.06 -9.62
C LEU A 177 -6.73 11.85 -8.78
N TYR A 178 -7.64 11.39 -7.92
CA TYR A 178 -7.58 10.11 -7.22
C TYR A 178 -8.92 9.39 -7.42
N GLY A 179 -8.93 8.09 -7.75
CA GLY A 179 -10.16 7.30 -7.80
C GLY A 179 -10.78 7.13 -6.41
N ILE A 180 -9.95 6.79 -5.42
CA ILE A 180 -10.28 6.82 -3.99
C ILE A 180 -9.22 7.65 -3.28
N PHE A 181 -9.64 8.52 -2.36
CA PHE A 181 -8.71 9.24 -1.50
C PHE A 181 -9.12 9.23 -0.04
N MET A 182 -8.31 8.58 0.79
CA MET A 182 -8.50 8.49 2.24
C MET A 182 -7.33 9.16 2.97
N ARG A 183 -7.60 10.08 3.89
CA ARG A 183 -6.56 10.85 4.61
C ARG A 183 -6.79 10.88 6.12
N ASN A 184 -5.77 10.50 6.90
CA ASN A 184 -5.83 10.45 8.37
C ASN A 184 -7.06 9.66 8.87
N VAL A 185 -7.28 8.47 8.31
CA VAL A 185 -8.45 7.62 8.58
C VAL A 185 -8.10 6.44 9.50
N GLN A 186 -9.11 5.80 10.09
CA GLN A 186 -8.94 4.60 10.91
C GLN A 186 -9.99 3.54 10.54
N ASN A 187 -9.64 2.26 10.57
CA ASN A 187 -10.56 1.15 10.31
C ASN A 187 -11.27 1.28 8.95
N VAL A 188 -10.49 1.21 7.86
CA VAL A 188 -11.02 1.29 6.49
C VAL A 188 -11.06 -0.08 5.84
N VAL A 189 -12.15 -0.40 5.14
CA VAL A 189 -12.24 -1.58 4.27
C VAL A 189 -12.54 -1.14 2.84
N LEU A 190 -11.68 -1.52 1.90
CA LEU A 190 -11.93 -1.45 0.47
C LEU A 190 -12.16 -2.88 -0.02
N GLY A 191 -13.36 -3.17 -0.52
CA GLY A 191 -13.77 -4.48 -1.00
C GLY A 191 -13.30 -4.74 -2.42
N GLN A 192 -14.24 -4.76 -3.37
CA GLN A 192 -14.03 -5.02 -4.78
C GLN A 192 -13.98 -3.71 -5.58
N ILE A 193 -12.79 -3.30 -5.98
CA ILE A 193 -12.55 -2.02 -6.63
C ILE A 193 -12.02 -2.23 -8.04
N ASP A 194 -12.75 -1.76 -9.05
CA ASP A 194 -12.33 -1.84 -10.45
C ASP A 194 -12.24 -0.43 -11.05
N MET A 195 -11.04 -0.04 -11.46
CA MET A 195 -10.78 1.25 -12.08
C MET A 195 -10.16 1.10 -13.46
N ARG A 196 -10.87 1.58 -14.48
CA ARG A 196 -10.39 1.66 -15.87
C ARG A 196 -10.21 3.13 -16.23
N LEU A 197 -9.05 3.65 -15.84
CA LEU A 197 -8.74 5.06 -15.90
C LEU A 197 -8.04 5.42 -17.21
N SER A 198 -8.03 6.71 -17.52
CA SER A 198 -7.27 7.31 -18.62
C SER A 198 -6.13 8.22 -18.13
N ARG A 199 -6.22 8.69 -16.87
CA ARG A 199 -5.24 9.52 -16.15
C ARG A 199 -5.48 9.37 -14.64
N GLY A 200 -4.59 9.96 -13.84
CA GLY A 200 -4.75 10.07 -12.38
C GLY A 200 -4.07 8.96 -11.60
N LEU A 201 -4.41 8.87 -10.32
CA LEU A 201 -3.99 7.84 -9.38
C LEU A 201 -5.22 7.00 -8.98
N GLY A 202 -5.07 5.68 -8.86
CA GLY A 202 -6.17 4.79 -8.45
C GLY A 202 -6.61 5.04 -7.01
N VAL A 203 -5.90 4.48 -6.04
CA VAL A 203 -6.20 4.57 -4.60
C VAL A 203 -5.06 5.25 -3.86
N ARG A 204 -5.35 6.38 -3.20
CA ARG A 204 -4.42 7.07 -2.30
C ARG A 204 -4.92 6.96 -0.86
N ILE A 205 -4.08 6.47 0.03
CA ILE A 205 -4.36 6.38 1.47
C ILE A 205 -3.19 6.99 2.24
N ASP A 206 -3.38 8.12 2.91
CA ASP A 206 -2.26 8.78 3.57
C ASP A 206 -2.58 9.43 4.91
N ASN A 207 -1.57 9.97 5.58
CA ASN A 207 -1.71 10.80 6.78
C ASN A 207 -1.22 12.24 6.56
N ARG A 208 -1.16 12.70 5.30
CA ARG A 208 -0.50 13.97 4.95
C ARG A 208 -1.29 15.21 5.35
N GLY A 209 -2.47 15.06 5.96
CA GLY A 209 -3.19 16.15 6.62
C GLY A 209 -2.68 16.45 8.03
N ASP A 210 -2.20 15.44 8.74
CA ASP A 210 -1.54 15.54 10.05
C ASP A 210 -0.59 14.33 10.22
N THR A 211 0.70 14.54 10.03
CA THR A 211 1.69 13.45 10.06
C THR A 211 1.99 12.94 11.47
N SER A 212 1.47 13.59 12.53
CA SER A 212 1.55 13.07 13.90
C SER A 212 0.57 11.92 14.14
N GLN A 213 -0.50 11.85 13.32
CA GLN A 213 -1.55 10.84 13.43
C GLN A 213 -1.48 9.89 12.25
N TRP A 214 -1.02 8.66 12.49
CA TRP A 214 -1.01 7.62 11.47
C TRP A 214 -2.42 7.30 10.98
N THR A 215 -2.56 7.05 9.67
CA THR A 215 -3.72 6.29 9.18
C THR A 215 -3.56 4.85 9.66
N ARG A 216 -4.62 4.24 10.21
CA ARG A 216 -4.52 2.94 10.89
C ARG A 216 -5.55 1.92 10.44
N ASN A 217 -5.14 0.65 10.48
CA ASN A 217 -6.02 -0.50 10.27
C ASN A 217 -6.81 -0.40 8.96
N VAL A 218 -6.09 -0.52 7.85
CA VAL A 218 -6.64 -0.48 6.50
C VAL A 218 -6.63 -1.89 5.92
N ARG A 219 -7.77 -2.32 5.38
CA ARG A 219 -7.92 -3.56 4.63
C ARG A 219 -8.33 -3.25 3.20
N ILE A 220 -7.64 -3.85 2.25
CA ILE A 220 -7.94 -3.82 0.82
C ILE A 220 -8.10 -5.28 0.38
N ASP A 221 -9.28 -5.66 -0.10
CA ASP A 221 -9.52 -7.03 -0.56
C ASP A 221 -9.00 -7.21 -2.00
N ASP A 222 -9.59 -6.51 -2.97
CA ASP A 222 -9.16 -6.56 -4.37
C ASP A 222 -9.25 -5.18 -5.01
N VAL A 223 -8.16 -4.77 -5.65
CA VAL A 223 -8.09 -3.54 -6.43
C VAL A 223 -7.52 -3.86 -7.81
N TYR A 224 -8.33 -3.68 -8.84
CA TYR A 224 -7.91 -3.63 -10.23
C TYR A 224 -7.80 -2.17 -10.70
N VAL A 225 -6.64 -1.78 -11.23
CA VAL A 225 -6.45 -0.47 -11.87
C VAL A 225 -5.77 -0.63 -13.21
N SER A 226 -6.32 0.04 -14.23
CA SER A 226 -5.70 0.16 -15.54
C SER A 226 -5.67 1.61 -16.02
N GLY A 227 -4.64 1.97 -16.80
CA GLY A 227 -4.53 3.25 -17.49
C GLY A 227 -4.38 4.50 -16.61
N ALA A 228 -4.13 4.33 -15.31
CA ALA A 228 -3.75 5.42 -14.42
C ALA A 228 -2.43 6.04 -14.89
N SER A 229 -2.30 7.37 -14.87
CA SER A 229 -1.04 8.04 -15.24
C SER A 229 -0.03 8.11 -14.08
N SER A 230 -0.47 7.81 -12.86
CA SER A 230 0.33 7.74 -11.63
C SER A 230 0.25 6.31 -11.07
N HIS A 231 0.20 6.13 -9.75
CA HIS A 231 0.13 4.83 -9.07
C HIS A 231 -1.24 4.16 -9.20
N ALA A 232 -1.28 2.83 -9.15
CA ALA A 232 -2.54 2.11 -8.93
C ALA A 232 -2.95 2.21 -7.46
N VAL A 233 -2.08 1.83 -6.53
CA VAL A 233 -2.30 2.00 -5.09
C VAL A 233 -1.07 2.62 -4.43
N GLU A 234 -1.28 3.66 -3.64
CA GLU A 234 -0.25 4.27 -2.82
C GLU A 234 -0.73 4.47 -1.38
N THR A 235 0.06 3.98 -0.43
CA THR A 235 -0.06 4.33 0.98
C THR A 235 1.04 5.30 1.39
N TYR A 236 0.76 6.29 2.24
CA TYR A 236 1.77 7.17 2.83
C TYR A 236 1.50 7.48 4.31
N GLY A 237 2.27 6.88 5.23
CA GLY A 237 2.11 7.08 6.68
C GLY A 237 0.97 6.24 7.23
N VAL A 238 1.03 4.94 6.96
CA VAL A 238 0.00 3.94 7.31
C VAL A 238 0.58 2.89 8.27
N ASP A 239 -0.15 2.60 9.35
CA ASP A 239 0.19 1.60 10.35
C ASP A 239 -0.93 0.55 10.44
N GLY A 240 -0.61 -0.69 10.03
CA GLY A 240 -1.60 -1.75 9.91
C GLY A 240 -2.29 -1.70 8.54
N LEU A 241 -1.75 -2.45 7.59
CA LEU A 241 -2.30 -2.61 6.24
C LEU A 241 -2.43 -4.10 5.91
N THR A 242 -3.61 -4.53 5.48
CA THR A 242 -3.81 -5.85 4.86
C THR A 242 -4.28 -5.66 3.44
N VAL A 243 -3.60 -6.29 2.49
CA VAL A 243 -3.96 -6.28 1.06
C VAL A 243 -4.13 -7.73 0.59
N GLY A 244 -5.27 -8.04 -0.02
CA GLY A 244 -5.43 -9.24 -0.83
C GLY A 244 -4.65 -9.08 -2.12
N THR A 245 -5.29 -8.55 -3.17
CA THR A 245 -4.65 -8.41 -4.48
C THR A 245 -4.67 -6.97 -4.98
N VAL A 246 -3.54 -6.52 -5.51
CA VAL A 246 -3.47 -5.34 -6.39
C VAL A 246 -3.12 -5.81 -7.80
N THR A 247 -4.04 -5.57 -8.74
CA THR A 247 -3.85 -5.85 -10.16
C THR A 247 -3.68 -4.53 -10.91
N ALA A 248 -2.47 -4.28 -11.43
CA ALA A 248 -2.12 -3.04 -12.14
C ALA A 248 -1.82 -3.31 -13.62
N ARG A 249 -2.48 -2.59 -14.54
CA ARG A 249 -2.27 -2.75 -16.00
C ARG A 249 -1.97 -1.41 -16.66
N ASN A 250 -0.80 -1.26 -17.28
CA ASN A 250 -0.41 -0.05 -17.99
C ASN A 250 -0.57 1.21 -17.12
N VAL A 251 -0.01 1.14 -15.91
CA VAL A 251 -0.06 2.20 -14.90
C VAL A 251 1.24 3.00 -14.99
N GLY A 252 1.14 4.34 -14.99
CA GLY A 252 2.26 5.23 -15.29
C GLY A 252 3.40 5.18 -14.28
N GLU A 253 3.11 4.88 -13.01
CA GLU A 253 4.11 4.74 -11.95
C GLU A 253 4.01 3.35 -11.30
N SER A 254 3.99 3.25 -9.97
CA SER A 254 3.95 1.95 -9.30
C SER A 254 2.59 1.25 -9.38
N GLY A 255 2.62 -0.09 -9.43
CA GLY A 255 1.43 -0.90 -9.13
C GLY A 255 1.02 -0.72 -7.68
N LEU A 256 1.88 -1.13 -6.75
CA LEU A 256 1.74 -0.84 -5.33
C LEU A 256 2.96 -0.07 -4.81
N LEU A 257 2.72 1.10 -4.23
CA LEU A 257 3.71 1.89 -3.50
C LEU A 257 3.38 1.90 -2.01
N LEU A 258 4.25 1.30 -1.21
CA LEU A 258 4.26 1.45 0.25
C LEU A 258 5.23 2.56 0.62
N ASN A 259 4.69 3.72 0.95
CA ASN A 259 5.44 4.90 1.36
C ASN A 259 5.28 5.06 2.88
N GLN A 260 6.37 5.06 3.64
CA GLN A 260 6.34 5.17 5.11
C GLN A 260 5.22 4.29 5.75
N THR A 261 5.10 3.04 5.33
CA THR A 261 4.07 2.11 5.84
C THR A 261 4.72 1.10 6.77
N ILE A 262 4.04 0.72 7.85
CA ILE A 262 4.48 -0.29 8.82
C ILE A 262 3.36 -1.29 9.08
N ASN A 263 3.73 -2.48 9.56
CA ASN A 263 2.79 -3.55 9.90
C ASN A 263 1.86 -3.90 8.73
N ALA A 264 2.46 -4.28 7.59
CA ALA A 264 1.74 -4.55 6.36
C ALA A 264 1.83 -6.03 5.94
N THR A 265 0.70 -6.60 5.54
CA THR A 265 0.62 -7.90 4.86
C THR A 265 0.00 -7.69 3.49
N VAL A 266 0.66 -8.15 2.44
CA VAL A 266 0.19 -8.09 1.06
C VAL A 266 0.20 -9.50 0.49
N THR A 267 -0.94 -10.00 0.03
CA THR A 267 -1.01 -11.36 -0.53
C THR A 267 -0.38 -11.37 -1.92
N LYS A 268 -0.80 -10.46 -2.81
CA LYS A 268 -0.34 -10.44 -4.19
C LYS A 268 -0.30 -9.03 -4.81
N VAL A 269 0.78 -8.75 -5.53
CA VAL A 269 0.88 -7.64 -6.49
C VAL A 269 1.05 -8.25 -7.88
N ASP A 270 0.11 -8.00 -8.78
CA ASP A 270 0.13 -8.46 -10.18
C ASP A 270 0.18 -7.26 -11.10
N ALA A 271 1.36 -6.92 -11.61
CA ALA A 271 1.55 -5.76 -12.46
C ALA A 271 2.01 -6.15 -13.87
N ASP A 272 1.40 -5.51 -14.86
CA ASP A 272 1.81 -5.59 -16.27
C ASP A 272 1.97 -4.17 -16.81
N GLY A 273 3.15 -3.86 -17.33
CA GLY A 273 3.47 -2.55 -17.89
C GLY A 273 3.59 -1.40 -16.88
N ALA A 274 3.54 -1.68 -15.56
CA ALA A 274 3.59 -0.63 -14.53
C ALA A 274 4.96 0.09 -14.52
N GLY A 275 4.94 1.41 -14.59
CA GLY A 275 6.12 2.25 -14.48
C GLY A 275 7.03 2.25 -15.71
N ALA A 276 6.54 1.80 -16.87
CA ALA A 276 7.31 1.76 -18.11
C ALA A 276 7.96 3.12 -18.43
N GLY A 277 9.27 3.12 -18.71
CA GLY A 277 10.02 4.35 -19.00
C GLY A 277 10.28 5.27 -17.80
N THR A 278 9.98 4.83 -16.57
CA THR A 278 10.13 5.64 -15.35
C THR A 278 11.12 5.06 -14.32
N GLY A 279 11.24 5.73 -13.18
CA GLY A 279 11.96 5.26 -11.98
C GLY A 279 11.16 4.30 -11.09
N TYR A 280 9.90 3.99 -11.40
CA TYR A 280 8.98 3.23 -10.53
C TYR A 280 9.00 1.72 -10.79
N ALA A 281 8.18 0.99 -10.04
CA ALA A 281 8.20 -0.46 -10.00
C ALA A 281 6.80 -1.07 -9.85
N ALA A 282 6.61 -2.32 -10.25
CA ALA A 282 5.41 -3.09 -9.93
C ALA A 282 5.10 -3.03 -8.42
N PHE A 283 6.11 -3.29 -7.59
CA PHE A 283 6.06 -3.11 -6.13
C PHE A 283 7.20 -2.22 -5.65
N ARG A 284 6.88 -1.13 -4.96
CA ARG A 284 7.85 -0.15 -4.45
C ARG A 284 7.68 0.09 -2.96
N MET A 285 8.80 0.15 -2.24
CA MET A 285 8.90 0.57 -0.83
C MET A 285 9.75 1.84 -0.75
N ALA A 286 9.25 2.89 -0.12
CA ALA A 286 9.91 4.18 -0.07
C ALA A 286 9.76 4.92 1.27
N ASN A 287 10.69 5.85 1.52
CA ASN A 287 10.68 6.83 2.60
C ASN A 287 10.48 6.22 3.99
N ARG A 288 11.45 5.38 4.40
CA ARG A 288 11.43 4.70 5.71
C ARG A 288 10.27 3.75 5.90
N ASN A 289 9.79 3.17 4.79
CA ASN A 289 8.85 2.06 4.86
C ASN A 289 9.43 0.92 5.69
N GLY A 290 8.61 0.33 6.57
CA GLY A 290 9.00 -0.75 7.48
C GLY A 290 9.81 -0.32 8.71
N ARG A 291 10.17 0.96 8.84
CA ARG A 291 10.92 1.44 10.01
C ARG A 291 10.01 1.58 11.24
N THR A 292 10.35 0.91 12.35
CA THR A 292 9.70 1.11 13.66
C THR A 292 10.71 1.58 14.69
N GLY A 293 10.48 2.76 15.27
CA GLY A 293 11.49 3.42 16.09
C GLY A 293 12.74 3.72 15.27
N SER A 294 13.89 3.21 15.71
CA SER A 294 15.18 3.35 15.01
C SER A 294 15.58 2.13 14.17
N SER A 295 14.80 1.04 14.19
CA SER A 295 15.16 -0.25 13.57
C SER A 295 14.19 -0.67 12.47
N TYR A 296 14.53 -1.77 11.79
CA TYR A 296 13.75 -2.38 10.71
C TYR A 296 13.41 -3.84 11.04
N PRO A 297 12.63 -4.12 12.10
CA PRO A 297 12.16 -5.48 12.32
C PRO A 297 11.27 -5.91 11.14
N THR A 298 11.19 -7.21 10.89
CA THR A 298 10.31 -7.72 9.84
C THR A 298 8.85 -7.45 10.19
N ASN A 299 8.26 -6.47 9.53
CA ASN A 299 6.86 -6.04 9.72
C ASN A 299 6.13 -5.78 8.39
N ILE A 300 6.82 -5.93 7.25
CA ILE A 300 6.23 -5.97 5.91
C ILE A 300 6.35 -7.39 5.38
N ARG A 301 5.22 -8.03 5.07
CA ARG A 301 5.17 -9.38 4.49
C ARG A 301 4.43 -9.34 3.17
N VAL A 302 5.08 -9.79 2.11
CA VAL A 302 4.51 -9.84 0.76
C VAL A 302 4.56 -11.27 0.26
N GLY A 303 3.41 -11.84 -0.07
CA GLY A 303 3.30 -13.20 -0.58
C GLY A 303 3.90 -13.34 -1.97
N GLU A 304 3.43 -12.54 -2.92
CA GLU A 304 3.92 -12.65 -4.30
C GLU A 304 3.93 -11.32 -5.05
N VAL A 305 5.02 -11.07 -5.76
CA VAL A 305 5.13 -9.97 -6.73
C VAL A 305 5.30 -10.56 -8.13
N ILE A 306 4.35 -10.25 -9.00
CA ILE A 306 4.41 -10.55 -10.43
C ILE A 306 4.60 -9.26 -11.20
N ALA A 307 5.62 -9.21 -12.06
CA ALA A 307 5.87 -8.09 -12.95
C ALA A 307 6.12 -8.59 -14.38
N ARG A 308 5.38 -8.06 -15.34
CA ARG A 308 5.56 -8.30 -16.78
C ARG A 308 5.80 -6.97 -17.46
N GLY A 309 6.94 -6.80 -18.14
CA GLY A 309 7.28 -5.52 -18.74
C GLY A 309 7.44 -4.40 -17.70
N GLY A 310 7.13 -3.17 -18.09
CA GLY A 310 7.08 -2.02 -17.18
C GLY A 310 8.45 -1.43 -16.84
N GLY A 311 8.52 -0.74 -15.70
CA GLY A 311 9.74 -0.14 -15.16
C GLY A 311 10.60 -1.17 -14.46
N ARG A 312 10.53 -1.22 -13.13
CA ARG A 312 11.17 -2.25 -12.29
C ARG A 312 10.15 -3.27 -11.81
N GLY A 313 10.61 -4.45 -11.39
CA GLY A 313 9.76 -5.41 -10.68
C GLY A 313 9.58 -5.01 -9.22
N VAL A 314 10.66 -5.14 -8.43
CA VAL A 314 10.69 -4.73 -7.02
C VAL A 314 11.67 -3.58 -6.84
N PHE A 315 11.27 -2.54 -6.10
CA PHE A 315 12.15 -1.43 -5.77
C PHE A 315 12.06 -1.03 -4.29
N CYS A 316 13.15 -1.23 -3.55
CA CYS A 316 13.32 -0.71 -2.20
C CYS A 316 14.24 0.52 -2.23
N VAL A 317 13.81 1.64 -1.63
CA VAL A 317 14.60 2.89 -1.63
C VAL A 317 14.36 3.79 -0.42
N SER A 318 15.25 4.75 -0.23
CA SER A 318 15.10 5.86 0.72
C SER A 318 14.92 5.37 2.15
N GLU A 319 15.93 4.63 2.62
CA GLU A 319 15.99 4.07 3.96
C GLU A 319 14.81 3.14 4.28
N SER A 320 14.34 2.34 3.32
CA SER A 320 13.22 1.41 3.56
C SER A 320 13.70 0.03 3.96
N GLY A 321 12.83 -0.81 4.52
CA GLY A 321 13.28 -2.09 5.06
C GLY A 321 12.21 -2.92 5.74
N GLY A 322 12.68 -3.84 6.59
CA GLY A 322 11.81 -4.67 7.45
C GLY A 322 10.87 -5.57 6.66
N ALA A 323 11.31 -6.03 5.49
CA ALA A 323 10.45 -6.62 4.48
C ALA A 323 10.87 -8.03 4.08
N VAL A 324 9.89 -8.93 4.00
CA VAL A 324 10.04 -10.26 3.40
C VAL A 324 9.10 -10.38 2.21
N ILE A 325 9.65 -10.75 1.06
CA ILE A 325 8.90 -11.10 -0.14
C ILE A 325 9.08 -12.60 -0.37
N ASP A 326 8.01 -13.37 -0.24
CA ASP A 326 8.05 -14.83 -0.32
C ASP A 326 8.34 -15.30 -1.74
N ARG A 327 7.60 -14.78 -2.73
CA ARG A 327 7.71 -15.17 -4.14
C ARG A 327 7.84 -13.99 -5.09
N VAL A 328 8.66 -14.15 -6.12
CA VAL A 328 8.73 -13.21 -7.24
C VAL A 328 8.66 -13.92 -8.59
N ASN A 329 7.92 -13.34 -9.54
CA ASN A 329 7.90 -13.75 -10.94
C ASN A 329 8.04 -12.50 -11.81
N LEU A 330 9.26 -12.19 -12.22
CA LEU A 330 9.60 -10.94 -12.89
C LEU A 330 10.11 -11.24 -14.29
N SER A 331 9.52 -10.61 -15.30
CA SER A 331 9.87 -10.85 -16.69
C SER A 331 9.88 -9.57 -17.51
N GLY A 332 10.95 -9.38 -18.30
CA GLY A 332 11.02 -8.32 -19.30
C GLY A 332 10.92 -6.89 -18.77
N THR A 333 11.31 -6.62 -17.52
CA THR A 333 11.28 -5.27 -16.93
C THR A 333 12.21 -4.32 -17.70
N GLY A 334 11.78 -3.09 -17.98
CA GLY A 334 12.56 -2.13 -18.77
C GLY A 334 13.78 -1.55 -18.03
N ASN A 335 13.74 -1.52 -16.69
CA ASN A 335 14.86 -1.18 -15.82
C ASN A 335 15.23 -2.40 -14.95
N ASN A 336 15.93 -2.21 -13.84
CA ASN A 336 16.27 -3.27 -12.88
C ASN A 336 15.05 -4.17 -12.59
N ALA A 337 15.19 -5.50 -12.76
CA ALA A 337 14.16 -6.41 -12.29
C ALA A 337 13.92 -6.22 -10.79
N ILE A 338 15.01 -6.07 -10.04
CA ILE A 338 15.00 -5.79 -8.62
C ILE A 338 16.05 -4.72 -8.33
N LEU A 339 15.66 -3.63 -7.67
CA LEU A 339 16.59 -2.64 -7.15
C LEU A 339 16.40 -2.50 -5.64
N VAL A 340 17.49 -2.66 -4.89
CA VAL A 340 17.55 -2.39 -3.45
C VAL A 340 18.58 -1.30 -3.26
N GLU A 341 18.13 -0.13 -2.83
CA GLU A 341 18.98 1.06 -2.74
C GLU A 341 18.85 1.75 -1.38
N ASN A 342 19.89 1.64 -0.55
CA ASN A 342 19.91 2.13 0.83
C ASN A 342 18.74 1.55 1.66
N CYS A 343 18.65 0.21 1.70
CA CYS A 343 17.62 -0.51 2.44
C CYS A 343 18.17 -1.44 3.52
N TYR A 344 17.31 -1.84 4.44
CA TYR A 344 17.72 -2.54 5.67
C TYR A 344 16.80 -3.71 6.02
N ASN A 345 17.35 -4.88 6.36
CA ASN A 345 16.58 -6.08 6.70
C ASN A 345 15.51 -6.40 5.62
N VAL A 346 15.99 -6.69 4.40
CA VAL A 346 15.12 -7.06 3.27
C VAL A 346 15.47 -8.46 2.80
N ASN A 347 14.49 -9.33 2.74
CA ASN A 347 14.61 -10.69 2.24
C ASN A 347 13.71 -10.86 1.00
N ILE A 348 14.32 -11.19 -0.13
CA ILE A 348 13.63 -11.36 -1.41
C ILE A 348 13.69 -12.82 -1.84
N ALA A 349 12.54 -13.33 -2.28
CA ALA A 349 12.31 -14.70 -2.69
C ALA A 349 12.58 -15.70 -1.57
N ALA A 350 12.03 -15.40 -0.38
CA ALA A 350 12.19 -16.24 0.81
C ALA A 350 11.72 -17.68 0.60
N GLN A 351 10.80 -17.93 -0.34
CA GLN A 351 10.34 -19.25 -0.74
C GLN A 351 10.88 -19.64 -2.13
N SER A 352 10.68 -18.79 -3.14
CA SER A 352 11.17 -19.06 -4.51
C SER A 352 11.05 -17.82 -5.39
N GLY A 353 11.74 -17.80 -6.53
CA GLY A 353 11.43 -16.80 -7.55
C GLY A 353 12.07 -17.02 -8.89
N THR A 354 11.57 -16.29 -9.88
CA THR A 354 12.11 -16.25 -11.24
C THR A 354 12.32 -14.81 -11.68
N VAL A 355 13.45 -14.58 -12.34
CA VAL A 355 13.75 -13.33 -13.04
C VAL A 355 14.22 -13.70 -14.44
N THR A 356 13.47 -13.30 -15.47
CA THR A 356 13.75 -13.67 -16.87
C THR A 356 13.82 -12.44 -17.76
N GLY A 357 15.00 -12.18 -18.33
CA GLY A 357 15.27 -10.97 -19.10
C GLY A 357 15.14 -9.70 -18.27
N GLY A 358 15.02 -8.56 -18.96
CA GLY A 358 14.94 -7.25 -18.32
C GLY A 358 16.26 -6.80 -17.70
N GLY A 359 16.21 -5.79 -16.83
CA GLY A 359 17.39 -5.28 -16.13
C GLY A 359 17.88 -6.17 -14.99
N GLU A 360 19.10 -5.88 -14.51
CA GLU A 360 19.75 -6.63 -13.43
C GLU A 360 18.99 -6.57 -12.08
N ILE A 361 19.22 -7.58 -11.25
CA ILE A 361 18.98 -7.57 -9.80
C ILE A 361 20.16 -6.83 -9.17
N ARG A 362 19.91 -5.66 -8.58
CA ARG A 362 20.97 -4.77 -8.08
C ARG A 362 20.79 -4.38 -6.62
N LEU A 363 21.84 -4.57 -5.83
CA LEU A 363 22.05 -3.82 -4.59
C LEU A 363 22.90 -2.58 -4.90
N ALA A 364 22.34 -1.40 -4.70
CA ALA A 364 22.95 -0.11 -4.96
C ALA A 364 22.93 0.78 -3.71
N ALA A 365 23.64 1.90 -3.76
CA ALA A 365 23.53 2.90 -2.71
C ALA A 365 23.80 4.29 -3.28
N ARG A 366 23.02 5.26 -2.80
CA ARG A 366 23.31 6.69 -2.91
C ARG A 366 24.07 7.13 -1.65
N SER A 367 24.98 8.09 -1.81
CA SER A 367 25.82 8.61 -0.72
C SER A 367 25.05 9.44 0.31
N GLU A 368 23.81 9.81 0.02
CA GLU A 368 22.93 10.58 0.92
C GLU A 368 22.45 9.76 2.12
N PHE A 369 22.40 8.44 1.99
CA PHE A 369 21.90 7.53 3.04
C PHE A 369 22.95 6.49 3.39
N PRO A 370 22.87 5.87 4.58
CA PRO A 370 23.68 4.69 4.88
C PRO A 370 23.47 3.60 3.83
N ASN A 371 24.54 2.86 3.55
CA ASN A 371 24.51 1.77 2.58
C ASN A 371 23.58 0.63 3.06
N ASN A 372 23.24 -0.30 2.16
CA ASN A 372 22.39 -1.44 2.48
C ASN A 372 22.95 -2.25 3.66
N SER A 373 22.05 -2.73 4.53
CA SER A 373 22.40 -3.74 5.53
C SER A 373 21.38 -4.88 5.62
N ASP A 374 21.84 -6.07 5.99
CA ASP A 374 20.97 -7.21 6.30
C ASP A 374 20.06 -7.59 5.11
N ILE A 375 20.64 -7.71 3.92
CA ILE A 375 19.90 -8.04 2.70
C ILE A 375 20.10 -9.50 2.35
N THR A 376 19.00 -10.22 2.09
CA THR A 376 19.04 -11.58 1.56
C THR A 376 18.38 -11.64 0.19
N ILE A 377 19.13 -12.08 -0.82
CA ILE A 377 18.63 -12.41 -2.16
C ILE A 377 18.81 -13.91 -2.39
N GLN A 378 17.71 -14.66 -2.47
CA GLN A 378 17.80 -16.12 -2.43
C GLN A 378 16.78 -16.85 -3.30
N ASN A 379 17.04 -18.14 -3.54
CA ASN A 379 16.11 -19.08 -4.19
C ASN A 379 15.58 -18.61 -5.56
N LEU A 380 16.39 -17.82 -6.29
CA LEU A 380 16.04 -17.32 -7.61
C LEU A 380 16.54 -18.24 -8.72
N THR A 381 15.73 -18.43 -9.75
CA THR A 381 16.25 -18.77 -11.09
C THR A 381 16.35 -17.48 -11.91
N VAL A 382 17.57 -17.11 -12.28
CA VAL A 382 17.87 -15.87 -13.03
C VAL A 382 18.31 -16.24 -14.44
N THR A 383 17.49 -15.87 -15.43
CA THR A 383 17.69 -16.21 -16.83
C THR A 383 17.90 -14.96 -17.68
N ASN A 384 18.98 -14.90 -18.46
CA ASN A 384 19.31 -13.77 -19.33
C ASN A 384 19.30 -12.41 -18.60
N SER A 385 19.88 -12.35 -17.39
CA SER A 385 19.99 -11.13 -16.57
C SER A 385 21.28 -11.19 -15.74
N ALA A 386 21.39 -10.37 -14.70
CA ALA A 386 22.55 -10.36 -13.81
C ALA A 386 22.16 -10.08 -12.36
N ILE A 387 22.98 -10.56 -11.43
CA ILE A 387 22.97 -10.16 -10.02
C ILE A 387 24.21 -9.31 -9.76
N ARG A 388 24.01 -8.09 -9.25
CA ARG A 388 25.10 -7.15 -8.97
C ARG A 388 24.96 -6.50 -7.61
N GLU A 389 26.04 -6.50 -6.85
CA GLU A 389 26.18 -5.70 -5.63
C GLU A 389 27.29 -4.67 -5.85
N SER A 390 26.94 -3.38 -5.79
CA SER A 390 27.91 -2.30 -5.91
C SER A 390 27.29 -0.98 -5.45
N PRO A 391 27.77 -0.40 -4.33
CA PRO A 391 28.85 -0.89 -3.45
C PRO A 391 28.46 -2.13 -2.62
N CYS A 392 29.44 -2.77 -1.95
CA CYS A 392 29.21 -3.84 -0.99
C CYS A 392 28.36 -3.34 0.18
N GLY A 393 27.26 -4.02 0.49
CA GLY A 393 26.49 -3.78 1.70
C GLY A 393 27.13 -4.40 2.93
N THR A 394 26.47 -4.24 4.07
CA THR A 394 26.84 -4.90 5.32
C THR A 394 25.92 -6.09 5.55
N ASN A 395 26.45 -7.27 5.87
CA ASN A 395 25.66 -8.48 6.12
C ASN A 395 24.68 -8.80 4.96
N THR A 396 25.20 -8.77 3.74
CA THR A 396 24.46 -9.18 2.54
C THR A 396 24.66 -10.68 2.31
N THR A 397 23.60 -11.38 1.88
CA THR A 397 23.61 -12.82 1.64
C THR A 397 22.96 -13.12 0.29
N PHE A 398 23.70 -13.84 -0.55
CA PHE A 398 23.21 -14.38 -1.81
C PHE A 398 23.34 -15.90 -1.77
N ARG A 399 22.23 -16.64 -1.85
CA ARG A 399 22.26 -18.10 -1.73
C ARG A 399 21.18 -18.80 -2.54
N ASN A 400 21.44 -20.04 -2.97
CA ASN A 400 20.50 -20.85 -3.75
C ASN A 400 20.00 -20.18 -5.03
N ASN A 401 20.81 -19.30 -5.63
CA ASN A 401 20.47 -18.65 -6.90
C ASN A 401 21.03 -19.48 -8.06
N ARG A 402 20.15 -19.92 -8.96
CA ARG A 402 20.50 -20.63 -10.19
C ARG A 402 20.61 -19.63 -11.35
N LEU A 403 21.79 -19.52 -11.95
CA LEU A 403 22.06 -18.64 -13.08
C LEU A 403 21.96 -19.43 -14.39
N VAL A 404 21.21 -18.90 -15.36
CA VAL A 404 21.08 -19.45 -16.71
C VAL A 404 21.37 -18.33 -17.71
N ASN A 405 22.49 -18.40 -18.43
CA ASN A 405 22.96 -17.31 -19.31
C ASN A 405 22.99 -15.95 -18.57
N SER A 406 23.40 -15.98 -17.30
CA SER A 406 23.39 -14.84 -16.40
C SER A 406 24.71 -14.74 -15.67
N SER A 407 25.05 -13.54 -15.20
CA SER A 407 26.25 -13.29 -14.41
C SER A 407 25.91 -12.93 -12.96
N GLN A 408 26.89 -13.11 -12.08
CA GLN A 408 26.80 -12.65 -10.69
C GLN A 408 28.12 -11.99 -10.30
N SER A 409 28.04 -10.74 -9.86
CA SER A 409 29.17 -9.94 -9.36
C SER A 409 28.77 -9.36 -8.02
N ILE A 410 29.13 -10.06 -6.96
CA ILE A 410 28.83 -9.69 -5.57
C ILE A 410 30.11 -9.51 -4.77
N CYS A 411 30.00 -8.83 -3.64
CA CYS A 411 31.01 -8.91 -2.61
C CYS A 411 30.79 -10.22 -1.80
#